data_AF-A0A1E1FBS4-F1
#
_entry.id   AF-A0A1E1FBS4-F1
#
_cell.length_a   1.000
_cell.length_b   1.000
_cell.length_c   1.000
_cell.angle_alpha   90.00
_cell.angle_beta   90.00
_cell.angle_gamma   90.00
#
_symmetry.space_group_name_H-M   'P 1'
#
loop_
_entity.id
_entity.type
_entity.pdbx_description
1 polymer ?
#
loop_
_entity_poly.entity_id
_entity_poly.type
_entity_poly.pdbx_seq_one_letter_code
_entity_poly.pdbx_strand_id
1 'polypeptide(L)' 'IHYISETIRCCGAGTAADTEFVTATISSNVELHALSTGRKPRVVTAMTMLKRHLFRYQGEVGAALVLGGVDVTGPQL' A
#
# COMPACT_ATOMS: atom_id res chain seq x y z
N ILE A 1 -12.20 -2.66 3.16
CA ILE A 1 -11.52 -1.83 2.13
C ILE A 1 -10.72 -0.78 2.89
N HIS A 2 -9.40 -0.76 2.70
CA HIS A 2 -8.48 0.09 3.43
C HIS A 2 -8.01 1.26 2.58
N TYR A 3 -7.83 2.41 3.23
CA TYR A 3 -7.36 3.63 2.61
C TYR A 3 -5.82 3.66 2.56
N ILE A 4 -5.27 4.06 1.42
CA ILE A 4 -3.83 4.33 1.24
C ILE A 4 -3.61 5.80 0.84
N SER A 5 -4.44 6.29 -0.09
CA SER A 5 -4.38 7.64 -0.64
C SER A 5 -5.73 7.98 -1.30
N GLU A 6 -5.98 9.25 -1.59
CA GLU A 6 -7.18 9.72 -2.31
C GLU A 6 -7.50 8.90 -3.57
N THR A 7 -6.47 8.46 -4.31
CA THR A 7 -6.62 7.70 -5.56
C THR A 7 -6.24 6.22 -5.46
N ILE A 8 -5.85 5.72 -4.28
CA ILE A 8 -5.35 4.35 -4.08
C ILE A 8 -6.06 3.70 -2.88
N ARG A 9 -6.61 2.50 -3.09
CA ARG A 9 -7.25 1.68 -2.05
C ARG A 9 -6.67 0.28 -2.06
N CYS A 10 -6.71 -0.40 -0.91
CA CYS A 10 -6.32 -1.79 -0.84
C CYS A 10 -7.41 -2.65 -0.18
N CYS A 11 -7.45 -3.92 -0.57
CA CYS A 11 -8.23 -4.96 0.06
C CYS A 11 -7.27 -6.00 0.62
N GLY A 12 -7.50 -6.44 1.86
CA GLY A 12 -6.71 -7.47 2.49
C GLY A 12 -7.49 -8.75 2.74
N ALA A 13 -6.78 -9.86 2.72
CA ALA A 13 -7.21 -11.19 3.15
C ALA A 13 -6.11 -11.82 4.02
N GLY A 14 -6.47 -12.74 4.90
CA GLY A 14 -5.55 -13.35 5.87
C GLY A 14 -5.76 -12.79 7.28
N THR A 15 -4.67 -12.66 8.06
CA THR A 15 -4.73 -12.20 9.45
C THR A 15 -5.19 -10.74 9.49
N ALA A 16 -6.38 -10.49 10.07
CA ALA A 16 -6.98 -9.16 10.07
C ALA A 16 -6.03 -8.08 10.64
N ALA A 17 -5.37 -8.38 11.77
CA ALA A 17 -4.42 -7.48 12.41
C ALA A 17 -3.23 -7.13 11.49
N ASP A 18 -2.68 -8.12 10.77
CA ASP A 18 -1.58 -7.90 9.83
C ASP A 18 -2.04 -7.01 8.67
N THR A 19 -3.21 -7.28 8.11
CA THR A 19 -3.73 -6.50 6.98
C THR A 19 -3.97 -5.03 7.37
N GLU A 20 -4.49 -4.78 8.56
CA GLU A 20 -4.76 -3.43 9.05
C GLU A 20 -3.45 -2.68 9.38
N PHE A 21 -2.53 -3.34 10.08
CA PHE A 21 -1.25 -2.75 10.48
C PHE A 21 -0.33 -2.45 9.29
N VAL A 22 -0.20 -3.40 8.36
CA VAL A 22 0.58 -3.22 7.14
C VAL A 22 -0.04 -2.08 6.33
N THR A 23 -1.36 -2.07 6.16
CA THR A 23 -2.00 -1.01 5.37
C THR A 23 -1.82 0.37 6.00
N ALA A 24 -2.01 0.50 7.31
CA ALA A 24 -1.79 1.78 8.01
C ALA A 24 -0.34 2.26 7.87
N THR A 25 0.62 1.35 8.06
CA THR A 25 2.05 1.65 7.90
C THR A 25 2.39 2.13 6.49
N ILE A 26 1.83 1.46 5.46
CA ILE A 26 2.06 1.86 4.07
C ILE A 26 1.35 3.16 3.74
N SER A 27 0.12 3.38 4.22
CA SER A 27 -0.60 4.64 4.03
C SER A 27 0.22 5.83 4.53
N SER A 28 0.76 5.76 5.75
CA SER A 28 1.59 6.83 6.31
C SER A 28 2.88 7.04 5.51
N ASN A 29 3.55 5.96 5.06
CA ASN A 29 4.77 6.08 4.25
C ASN A 29 4.50 6.69 2.87
N VAL A 30 3.37 6.34 2.25
CA VAL A 30 2.95 6.90 0.96
C VAL A 30 2.63 8.39 1.09
N GLU A 31 1.95 8.79 2.16
CA GLU A 31 1.66 10.19 2.47
C GLU A 31 2.95 10.99 2.71
N LEU A 32 3.85 10.48 3.57
CA LEU A 32 5.16 11.10 3.80
C LEU A 32 5.98 11.21 2.50
N HIS A 33 5.92 10.20 1.63
CA HIS A 33 6.58 10.25 0.34
C HIS A 33 5.95 11.30 -0.58
N ALA A 34 4.63 11.45 -0.58
CA ALA A 34 3.94 12.49 -1.34
C ALA A 34 4.32 13.89 -0.84
N LEU A 35 4.36 14.10 0.48
CA LEU A 35 4.78 15.35 1.12
C LEU A 35 6.25 15.67 0.81
N SER A 36 7.13 14.68 0.91
CA SER A 36 8.57 14.85 0.66
C SER A 36 8.88 15.13 -0.82
N THR A 37 8.12 14.55 -1.75
CA THR A 37 8.35 14.72 -3.20
C THR A 37 7.53 15.84 -3.84
N GLY A 38 6.49 16.34 -3.16
CA GLY A 38 5.52 17.28 -3.71
C GLY A 38 4.71 16.73 -4.89
N ARG A 39 4.65 15.40 -5.03
CA ARG A 39 3.98 14.72 -6.15
C ARG A 39 2.86 13.81 -5.65
N LYS A 40 1.83 13.63 -6.48
CA LYS A 40 0.77 12.65 -6.19
C LYS A 40 1.37 11.25 -6.10
N PRO A 41 0.93 10.43 -5.12
CA PRO A 41 1.44 9.08 -4.96
C PRO A 41 1.07 8.20 -6.16
N ARG A 42 1.95 7.24 -6.45
CA ARG A 42 1.78 6.28 -7.54
C ARG A 42 1.44 4.90 -6.99
N VAL A 43 0.64 4.14 -7.74
CA VAL A 43 0.22 2.78 -7.36
C VAL A 43 1.45 1.88 -7.25
N VAL A 44 2.39 2.00 -8.21
CA VAL A 44 3.68 1.28 -8.20
C VAL A 44 4.52 1.57 -6.95
N THR A 45 4.47 2.80 -6.43
CA THR A 45 5.20 3.18 -5.20
C THR A 45 4.63 2.43 -3.99
N ALA A 46 3.30 2.46 -3.82
CA ALA A 46 2.63 1.73 -2.75
C ALA A 46 2.88 0.21 -2.84
N MET A 47 2.77 -0.36 -4.05
CA MET A 47 3.07 -1.78 -4.31
C MET A 47 4.52 -2.14 -3.94
N THR A 48 5.47 -1.25 -4.26
CA THR A 48 6.88 -1.47 -3.97
C THR A 48 7.18 -1.42 -2.47
N MET A 49 6.52 -0.54 -1.73
CA MET A 49 6.66 -0.49 -0.27
C MET A 49 6.04 -1.73 0.38
N LEU A 50 4.86 -2.15 -0.08
CA LEU A 50 4.17 -3.37 0.37
C LEU A 50 5.01 -4.63 0.19
N LYS A 51 5.47 -4.90 -1.05
CA LYS A 51 6.25 -6.12 -1.33
C LYS A 51 7.55 -6.19 -0.53
N ARG A 52 8.21 -5.04 -0.31
CA ARG A 52 9.44 -4.98 0.50
C ARG A 52 9.16 -5.23 1.97
N HIS A 53 8.02 -4.75 2.47
CA HIS A 53 7.58 -5.01 3.83
C HIS A 53 7.28 -6.50 4.03
N LEU A 54 6.40 -7.09 3.21
CA LEU A 54 6.04 -8.51 3.30
C LEU A 54 7.24 -9.45 3.13
N PHE A 55 8.13 -9.15 2.18
CA PHE A 55 9.33 -9.95 1.94
C PHE A 55 10.32 -9.90 3.12
N ARG A 56 10.39 -8.77 3.83
CA ARG A 56 11.25 -8.63 5.02
C ARG A 56 10.85 -9.60 6.13
N TYR A 57 9.55 -9.82 6.30
CA TYR A 57 9.02 -10.74 7.32
C TYR A 57 8.95 -12.20 6.85
N GLN A 58 9.45 -12.51 5.65
CA GLN A 58 9.55 -13.88 5.11
C GLN A 58 8.27 -14.73 5.22
N GLY A 59 7.09 -14.11 5.23
CA GLY A 59 5.80 -14.81 5.34
C GLY A 59 5.26 -14.97 6.77
N GLU A 60 5.92 -14.43 7.80
CA GLU A 60 5.33 -14.33 9.15
C GLU A 60 4.08 -13.43 9.17
N VAL A 61 4.09 -12.38 8.33
CA VAL A 61 2.95 -11.50 8.12
C VAL A 61 2.02 -12.14 7.10
N GLY A 62 0.90 -12.69 7.58
CA GLY A 62 -0.06 -13.47 6.81
C GLY A 62 -1.09 -12.60 6.10
N ALA A 63 -0.64 -11.63 5.29
CA ALA A 63 -1.50 -10.69 4.58
C ALA A 63 -1.41 -10.87 3.05
N ALA A 64 -2.53 -11.26 2.43
CA ALA A 64 -2.73 -11.21 0.99
C ALA A 64 -3.44 -9.89 0.64
N LEU A 65 -2.78 -9.02 -0.11
CA LEU A 65 -3.25 -7.66 -0.38
C LEU A 65 -3.48 -7.46 -1.88
N VAL A 66 -4.63 -6.91 -2.24
CA VAL A 66 -4.96 -6.42 -3.58
C VAL A 66 -4.94 -4.90 -3.53
N LEU A 67 -4.14 -4.25 -4.38
CA LEU A 67 -3.99 -2.80 -4.37
C LEU A 67 -4.47 -2.23 -5.70
N GLY A 68 -5.51 -1.41 -5.67
CA GLY A 68 -6.08 -0.78 -6.85
C GLY A 68 -6.03 0.73 -6.74
N GLY A 69 -5.72 1.40 -7.85
CA GLY A 69 -5.73 2.85 -7.88
C GLY A 69 -5.56 3.43 -9.27
N VAL A 70 -5.67 4.75 -9.34
CA VAL A 70 -5.43 5.51 -10.56
C VAL A 70 -4.32 6.51 -10.30
N ASP A 71 -3.28 6.47 -11.12
CA ASP A 71 -2.21 7.46 -11.10
C ASP A 71 -1.96 8.06 -12.49
N VAL A 72 -0.90 8.86 -12.63
CA VAL A 72 -0.53 9.52 -13.90
C VAL A 72 -0.25 8.54 -15.06
N THR A 73 -0.01 7.27 -14.75
CA THR A 73 0.22 6.21 -15.75
C THR A 73 -1.07 5.49 -16.14
N GLY A 74 -2.18 5.79 -15.47
CA GLY A 74 -3.51 5.21 -15.72
C GLY A 74 -4.02 4.37 -14.55
N PRO A 75 -5.13 3.63 -14.76
CA PRO A 75 -5.66 2.69 -13.79
C PRO A 75 -4.77 1.46 -13.66
N GLN A 76 -4.48 1.05 -12.43
CA GLN A 76 -3.66 -0.13 -12.10
C GLN A 76 -4.35 -0.96 -11.00
N LEU A 77 -4.14 -2.29 -11.07
CA LEU A 77 -4.63 -3.30 -10.14
C LEU A 77 -3.51 -4.30 -9.83
#